data_AF-A0A6L2LUC2-F1
#
_entry.id   AF-A0A6L2LUC2-F1
#
_cell.length_a   1.000
_cell.length_b   1.000
_cell.length_c   1.000
_cell.angle_alpha   90.00
_cell.angle_beta   90.00
_cell.angle_gamma   90.00
#
_symmetry.space_group_name_H-M   'P 1'
#
loop_
_entity.id
_entity.type
_entity.pdbx_description
1 polymer ?
#
loop_
_entity_poly.entity_id
_entity_poly.type
_entity_poly.pdbx_seq_one_letter_code
_entity_poly.pdbx_strand_id
1 'polypeptide(L)'
;MLKKFDRDDLVQLWDLVKERFSTTEPTDDKERKLWVELKRLFEPDELEASTLSAVGSSFYCWVQEFLLLVEETTAVPSPDGIKPLTLKWLLKNKHDEENTVIRNKTRLVVRGYRQEEGIKFEESFAPVARMEAIRIFLAYASHKGFTVYQMDVKTAFLHDSLKKDVYACQPEGFIDVNHPSHVYKIKKALCGLKQAPRAWYDELSTFLLQNGFSKGIIDPTLFTRRFDDDILVVQVYVDDIIFGSTNPRYATLFFDLMKSRFKMSMMREMTFFLGLQVNQSPSGIFINQSNYVNEILKKYGLNTCDTIVTMEILLEPTSSKLLVGDVGDSIWIKLVTLDINLGHE
;
A
#
# COMPACT_ATOMS: atom_id res chain seq x y z
N MET A 1 -23.83 4.39 21.84
CA MET A 1 -24.83 5.48 21.82
C MET A 1 -25.30 5.86 20.41
N LEU A 2 -24.61 5.47 19.32
CA LEU A 2 -24.91 5.96 17.95
C LEU A 2 -25.56 4.94 17.01
N LYS A 3 -26.16 3.85 17.51
CA LYS A 3 -26.69 2.74 16.69
C LYS A 3 -27.88 3.12 15.76
N LYS A 4 -28.36 4.35 15.82
CA LYS A 4 -29.50 4.87 15.04
C LYS A 4 -29.17 6.12 14.23
N PHE A 5 -27.92 6.57 14.26
CA PHE A 5 -27.49 7.78 13.55
C PHE A 5 -27.13 7.39 12.12
N ASP A 6 -27.70 8.08 11.14
CA ASP A 6 -27.28 7.98 9.75
C ASP A 6 -26.10 8.94 9.47
N ARG A 7 -25.68 8.99 8.20
CA ARG A 7 -24.53 9.80 7.79
C ARG A 7 -24.75 11.30 8.01
N ASP A 8 -25.94 11.78 7.70
CA ASP A 8 -26.25 13.20 7.79
C ASP A 8 -26.39 13.60 9.26
N ASP A 9 -26.89 12.68 10.11
CA ASP A 9 -26.88 12.85 11.57
C ASP A 9 -25.46 12.96 12.14
N LEU A 10 -24.51 12.14 11.66
CA LEU A 10 -23.13 12.15 12.16
C LEU A 10 -22.33 13.37 11.69
N VAL A 11 -22.55 13.82 10.45
CA VAL A 11 -21.92 15.03 9.91
C VAL A 11 -22.49 16.28 10.57
N GLN A 12 -23.83 16.38 10.71
CA GLN A 12 -24.45 17.48 11.44
C GLN A 12 -24.04 17.50 12.91
N LEU A 13 -23.97 16.33 13.56
CA LEU A 13 -23.47 16.21 14.92
C LEU A 13 -22.03 16.70 15.03
N TRP A 14 -21.18 16.39 14.05
CA TRP A 14 -19.81 16.86 14.03
C TRP A 14 -19.70 18.36 13.80
N ASP A 15 -20.45 18.93 12.86
CA ASP A 15 -20.46 20.37 12.60
C ASP A 15 -20.94 21.15 13.83
N LEU A 16 -22.01 20.69 14.49
CA LEU A 16 -22.52 21.26 15.75
C LEU A 16 -21.51 21.19 16.89
N VAL A 17 -20.82 20.05 17.01
CA VAL A 17 -19.80 19.83 18.04
C VAL A 17 -18.55 20.69 17.76
N LYS A 18 -18.14 20.79 16.50
CA LYS A 18 -17.03 21.64 16.04
C LYS A 18 -17.30 23.12 16.24
N GLU A 19 -18.50 23.59 15.92
CA GLU A 19 -18.94 24.96 16.18
C GLU A 19 -18.90 25.26 17.68
N ARG A 20 -19.50 24.38 18.51
CA ARG A 20 -19.59 24.56 19.96
C ARG A 20 -18.24 24.60 20.69
N PHE A 21 -17.28 23.79 20.27
CA PHE A 21 -15.96 23.70 20.91
C PHE A 21 -14.86 24.46 20.17
N SER A 22 -15.21 25.27 19.16
CA SER A 22 -14.26 26.18 18.49
C SER A 22 -13.89 27.40 19.35
N THR A 23 -14.77 27.80 20.27
CA THR A 23 -14.61 29.02 21.11
C THR A 23 -14.59 28.76 22.61
N THR A 24 -14.83 27.52 23.05
CA THR A 24 -15.02 27.18 24.47
C THR A 24 -14.54 25.76 24.74
N GLU A 25 -13.67 25.56 25.75
CA GLU A 25 -13.23 24.22 26.14
C GLU A 25 -14.35 23.45 26.87
N PRO A 26 -14.45 22.11 26.68
CA PRO A 26 -15.47 21.31 27.37
C PRO A 26 -15.32 21.35 28.89
N THR A 27 -16.41 21.68 29.60
CA THR A 27 -16.43 21.86 31.05
C THR A 27 -16.81 20.61 31.85
N ASP A 28 -17.43 19.60 31.22
CA ASP A 28 -17.75 18.30 31.82
C ASP A 28 -17.12 17.13 31.05
N ASP A 29 -16.83 16.04 31.79
CA ASP A 29 -16.15 14.83 31.32
C ASP A 29 -16.89 14.14 30.16
N LYS A 30 -18.22 14.22 30.12
CA LYS A 30 -19.00 13.62 29.01
C LYS A 30 -18.86 14.42 27.72
N GLU A 31 -18.84 15.74 27.83
CA GLU A 31 -18.64 16.65 26.69
C GLU A 31 -17.22 16.55 26.16
N ARG A 32 -16.23 16.46 27.06
CA ARG A 32 -14.83 16.21 26.69
C ARG A 32 -14.67 14.87 25.97
N LYS A 33 -15.30 13.80 26.46
CA LYS A 33 -15.29 12.48 25.79
C LYS A 33 -15.96 12.54 24.41
N LEU A 34 -17.11 13.21 24.29
CA LEU A 34 -17.81 13.35 23.01
C LEU A 34 -17.00 14.17 21.99
N TRP A 35 -16.43 15.29 22.43
CA TRP A 35 -15.55 16.14 21.61
C TRP A 35 -14.33 15.36 21.13
N VAL A 36 -13.63 14.68 22.03
CA VAL A 36 -12.45 13.87 21.71
C VAL A 36 -12.80 12.75 20.73
N GLU A 37 -13.89 12.00 20.95
CA GLU A 37 -14.27 10.89 20.07
C GLU A 37 -14.71 11.37 18.68
N LEU A 38 -15.47 12.46 18.57
CA LEU A 38 -15.87 13.01 17.28
C LEU A 38 -14.69 13.69 16.57
N LYS A 39 -13.84 14.42 17.29
CA LYS A 39 -12.61 15.00 16.73
C LYS A 39 -11.65 13.93 16.23
N ARG A 40 -11.52 12.81 16.95
CA ARG A 40 -10.81 11.62 16.46
C ARG A 40 -11.45 10.97 15.23
N LEU A 41 -12.77 11.06 15.09
CA LEU A 41 -13.50 10.48 13.97
C LEU A 41 -13.31 11.28 12.67
N PHE A 42 -13.21 12.61 12.76
CA PHE A 42 -13.22 13.52 11.61
C PHE A 42 -11.89 14.27 11.36
N GLU A 43 -11.01 14.44 12.37
CA GLU A 43 -9.73 15.18 12.29
C GLU A 43 -8.59 14.53 13.11
N PRO A 44 -8.08 13.33 12.75
CA PRO A 44 -7.06 12.66 13.55
C PRO A 44 -5.61 13.11 13.25
N ASP A 45 -4.83 13.39 14.29
CA ASP A 45 -3.37 13.43 14.25
C ASP A 45 -2.77 12.01 14.27
N GLU A 46 -1.72 11.77 13.48
CA GLU A 46 -1.13 10.44 13.25
C GLU A 46 -0.62 9.74 14.54
N LEU A 47 -0.39 10.48 15.64
CA LEU A 47 0.08 9.94 16.91
C LEU A 47 -1.01 9.33 17.81
N GLU A 48 -2.26 9.79 17.75
CA GLU A 48 -3.31 9.33 18.68
C GLU A 48 -3.92 7.97 18.30
N ALA A 49 -3.82 7.58 17.02
CA ALA A 49 -4.38 6.33 16.50
C ALA A 49 -3.80 5.05 17.14
N SER A 50 -2.63 5.13 17.80
CA SER A 50 -1.97 4.01 18.49
C SER A 50 -2.53 3.73 19.90
N THR A 51 -3.34 4.64 20.46
CA THR A 51 -3.86 4.54 21.86
C THR A 51 -5.30 4.02 21.96
N LEU A 52 -5.93 3.66 20.85
CA LEU A 52 -7.29 3.12 20.83
C LEU A 52 -7.32 1.69 21.39
N SER A 53 -8.34 1.38 22.21
CA SER A 53 -8.68 -0.03 22.50
C SER A 53 -8.92 -0.80 21.19
N ALA A 54 -8.56 -2.10 21.16
CA ALA A 54 -8.65 -2.91 19.93
C ALA A 54 -10.04 -2.86 19.25
N VAL A 55 -11.12 -2.70 20.04
CA VAL A 55 -12.50 -2.58 19.54
C VAL A 55 -12.78 -1.20 18.95
N GLY A 56 -12.32 -0.12 19.60
CA GLY A 56 -12.46 1.26 19.09
C GLY A 56 -11.68 1.49 17.79
N SER A 57 -10.47 0.90 17.70
CA SER A 57 -9.64 0.93 16.49
C SER A 57 -10.31 0.22 15.31
N SER A 58 -10.98 -0.91 15.54
CA SER A 58 -11.62 -1.69 14.47
C SER A 58 -12.85 -1.00 13.88
N PHE A 59 -13.73 -0.44 14.72
CA PHE A 59 -14.92 0.30 14.26
C PHE A 59 -14.54 1.54 13.47
N TYR A 60 -13.51 2.28 13.93
CA TYR A 60 -12.94 3.41 13.22
C TYR A 60 -12.48 3.05 11.81
N CYS A 61 -11.74 1.94 11.65
CA CYS A 61 -11.30 1.50 10.33
C CYS A 61 -12.45 1.14 9.39
N TRP A 62 -13.61 0.72 9.93
CA TRP A 62 -14.78 0.40 9.10
C TRP A 62 -15.44 1.67 8.59
N VAL A 63 -15.59 2.67 9.45
CA VAL A 63 -16.19 3.97 9.09
C VAL A 63 -15.34 4.67 8.03
N GLN A 64 -14.02 4.69 8.16
CA GLN A 64 -13.13 5.34 7.19
C GLN A 64 -13.24 4.71 5.79
N GLU A 65 -13.22 3.39 5.69
CA GLU A 65 -13.38 2.67 4.43
C GLU A 65 -14.80 2.84 3.84
N PHE A 66 -15.82 2.94 4.68
CA PHE A 66 -17.18 3.26 4.23
C PHE A 66 -17.30 4.68 3.69
N LEU A 67 -16.71 5.68 4.36
CA LEU A 67 -16.71 7.06 3.88
C LEU A 67 -15.99 7.18 2.53
N LEU A 68 -14.86 6.50 2.36
CA LEU A 68 -14.16 6.40 1.06
C LEU A 68 -15.06 5.80 -0.03
N LEU A 69 -15.82 4.74 0.27
CA LEU A 69 -16.79 4.20 -0.68
C LEU A 69 -17.83 5.25 -1.07
N VAL A 70 -18.40 5.97 -0.10
CA VAL A 70 -19.45 6.97 -0.37
C VAL A 70 -18.92 8.15 -1.18
N GLU A 71 -17.71 8.62 -0.93
CA GLU A 71 -17.06 9.67 -1.74
C GLU A 71 -16.92 9.24 -3.21
N GLU A 72 -16.53 7.98 -3.42
CA GLU A 72 -16.16 7.43 -4.74
C GLU A 72 -17.32 6.73 -5.46
N THR A 73 -18.54 6.82 -4.91
CA THR A 73 -19.75 6.25 -5.52
C THR A 73 -20.92 7.24 -5.50
N THR A 74 -22.01 6.88 -6.17
CA THR A 74 -23.31 7.54 -6.06
C THR A 74 -24.38 6.49 -5.78
N ALA A 75 -25.21 6.71 -4.75
CA ALA A 75 -26.38 5.86 -4.50
C ALA A 75 -27.44 6.10 -5.58
N VAL A 76 -27.92 5.02 -6.19
CA VAL A 76 -28.93 5.06 -7.26
C VAL A 76 -29.92 3.89 -7.10
N PRO A 77 -31.15 4.00 -7.63
CA PRO A 77 -32.03 2.85 -7.73
C PRO A 77 -31.34 1.70 -8.48
N SER A 78 -31.59 0.46 -8.07
CA SER A 78 -31.02 -0.71 -8.76
C SER A 78 -31.46 -0.70 -10.24
N PRO A 79 -30.54 -0.64 -11.20
CA PRO A 79 -30.90 -0.66 -12.61
C PRO A 79 -31.44 -2.03 -13.03
N ASP A 80 -32.45 -2.02 -13.90
CA ASP A 80 -33.09 -3.25 -14.39
C ASP A 80 -32.10 -4.10 -15.20
N GLY A 81 -32.11 -5.41 -14.95
CA GLY A 81 -31.26 -6.37 -15.65
C GLY A 81 -29.77 -6.36 -15.27
N ILE A 82 -29.32 -5.43 -14.41
CA ILE A 82 -27.94 -5.37 -13.96
C ILE A 82 -27.80 -6.04 -12.58
N LYS A 83 -26.94 -7.05 -12.49
CA LYS A 83 -26.59 -7.68 -11.21
C LYS A 83 -25.45 -6.93 -10.51
N PRO A 84 -25.70 -6.22 -9.39
CA PRO A 84 -24.67 -5.49 -8.66
C PRO A 84 -23.63 -6.44 -8.04
N LEU A 85 -22.41 -5.95 -7.88
CA LEU A 85 -21.33 -6.65 -7.21
C LEU A 85 -21.51 -6.58 -5.70
N THR A 86 -21.31 -7.70 -5.03
CA THR A 86 -21.31 -7.76 -3.57
C THR A 86 -19.98 -7.24 -3.00
N LEU A 87 -20.03 -6.56 -1.85
CA LEU A 87 -18.85 -6.10 -1.12
C LEU A 87 -18.41 -7.14 -0.06
N LYS A 88 -17.18 -7.01 0.44
CA LYS A 88 -16.67 -7.80 1.56
C LYS A 88 -15.75 -6.95 2.44
N TRP A 89 -16.00 -7.00 3.74
CA TRP A 89 -15.08 -6.50 4.75
C TRP A 89 -13.93 -7.49 4.97
N LEU A 90 -12.69 -7.02 4.86
CA LEU A 90 -11.50 -7.76 5.23
C LEU A 90 -10.85 -7.09 6.44
N LEU A 91 -10.64 -7.84 7.51
CA LEU A 91 -9.91 -7.38 8.68
C LEU A 91 -8.57 -8.10 8.77
N LYS A 92 -7.49 -7.34 8.91
CA LYS A 92 -6.14 -7.86 9.16
C LYS A 92 -5.50 -7.07 10.29
N ASN A 93 -5.01 -7.79 11.30
CA ASN A 93 -4.25 -7.18 12.38
C ASN A 93 -2.78 -7.08 11.94
N LYS A 94 -2.17 -5.92 12.15
CA LYS A 94 -0.72 -5.74 12.12
C LYS A 94 -0.22 -6.02 13.52
N HIS A 95 0.83 -6.82 13.59
CA HIS A 95 1.52 -7.16 14.80
C HIS A 95 2.90 -6.51 14.81
N ASP A 96 3.44 -6.20 15.99
CA ASP A 96 4.86 -5.91 16.16
C ASP A 96 5.70 -7.19 16.21
N GLU A 97 7.00 -7.03 16.46
CA GLU A 97 7.97 -8.13 16.57
C GLU A 97 7.64 -9.08 17.73
N GLU A 98 6.96 -8.60 18.77
CA GLU A 98 6.50 -9.38 19.93
C GLU A 98 5.13 -10.05 19.69
N ASN A 99 4.61 -9.95 18.45
CA ASN A 99 3.31 -10.45 18.03
C ASN A 99 2.10 -9.75 18.71
N THR A 100 2.31 -8.58 19.30
CA THR A 100 1.26 -7.75 19.88
C THR A 100 0.55 -6.97 18.77
N VAL A 101 -0.79 -6.90 18.81
CA VAL A 101 -1.56 -6.16 17.81
C VAL A 101 -1.31 -4.67 17.96
N ILE A 102 -0.54 -4.10 17.04
CA ILE A 102 -0.24 -2.66 16.99
C ILE A 102 -1.25 -1.86 16.17
N ARG A 103 -1.95 -2.50 15.23
CA ARG A 103 -2.90 -1.81 14.37
C ARG A 103 -3.90 -2.75 13.72
N ASN A 104 -5.19 -2.42 13.80
CA ASN A 104 -6.20 -3.07 12.98
C ASN A 104 -6.24 -2.40 11.61
N LYS A 105 -6.26 -3.20 10.54
CA LYS A 105 -6.41 -2.73 9.16
C LYS A 105 -7.66 -3.38 8.58
N THR A 106 -8.68 -2.58 8.34
CA THR A 106 -9.86 -3.02 7.59
C THR A 106 -9.75 -2.56 6.15
N ARG A 107 -10.24 -3.36 5.20
CA ARG A 107 -10.47 -2.95 3.82
C ARG A 107 -11.87 -3.33 3.37
N LEU A 108 -12.56 -2.42 2.70
CA LEU A 108 -13.80 -2.73 1.99
C LEU A 108 -13.47 -3.09 0.54
N VAL A 109 -13.72 -4.32 0.16
CA VAL A 109 -13.28 -4.86 -1.14
C VAL A 109 -14.49 -5.30 -1.96
N VAL A 110 -14.51 -4.91 -3.23
CA VAL A 110 -15.49 -5.40 -4.20
C VAL A 110 -15.15 -6.85 -4.54
N ARG A 111 -16.15 -7.74 -4.55
CA ARG A 111 -15.98 -9.13 -4.99
C ARG A 111 -15.92 -9.21 -6.52
N GLY A 112 -14.91 -8.57 -7.12
CA GLY A 112 -14.74 -8.47 -8.57
C GLY A 112 -14.41 -9.79 -9.25
N TYR A 113 -14.08 -10.86 -8.51
CA TYR A 113 -14.02 -12.21 -9.07
C TYR A 113 -15.35 -12.66 -9.71
N ARG A 114 -16.48 -12.04 -9.34
CA ARG A 114 -17.80 -12.21 -9.96
C ARG A 114 -18.02 -11.35 -11.22
N GLN A 115 -17.01 -10.62 -11.70
CA GLN A 115 -17.09 -9.89 -12.95
C GLN A 115 -16.85 -10.82 -14.13
N GLU A 116 -17.72 -10.69 -15.13
CA GLU A 116 -17.64 -11.36 -16.42
C GLU A 116 -16.87 -10.48 -17.40
N GLU A 117 -15.84 -11.06 -18.02
CA GLU A 117 -15.02 -10.44 -19.07
C GLU A 117 -15.87 -10.15 -20.31
N GLY A 118 -15.57 -9.07 -21.04
CA GLY A 118 -16.37 -8.58 -22.16
C GLY A 118 -17.61 -7.77 -21.73
N ILE A 119 -18.20 -8.09 -20.57
CA ILE A 119 -19.37 -7.39 -20.03
C ILE A 119 -18.95 -6.26 -19.08
N LYS A 120 -18.17 -6.57 -18.03
CA LYS A 120 -17.83 -5.62 -16.95
C LYS A 120 -16.40 -5.07 -17.02
N PHE A 121 -15.53 -5.68 -17.82
CA PHE A 121 -14.17 -5.21 -18.13
C PHE A 121 -13.65 -5.94 -19.37
N GLU A 122 -12.59 -5.43 -20.00
CA GLU A 122 -11.99 -6.01 -21.23
C GLU A 122 -10.60 -6.58 -20.98
N GLU A 123 -9.73 -5.88 -20.25
CA GLU A 123 -8.39 -6.34 -19.89
C GLU A 123 -8.15 -6.10 -18.39
N SER A 124 -7.57 -7.08 -17.68
CA SER A 124 -7.38 -7.01 -16.22
C SER A 124 -5.94 -7.15 -15.75
N PHE A 125 -5.01 -7.54 -16.62
CA PHE A 125 -3.63 -7.82 -16.20
C PHE A 125 -2.83 -6.53 -16.08
N ALA A 126 -2.40 -6.22 -14.86
CA ALA A 126 -1.41 -5.17 -14.59
C ALA A 126 -0.01 -5.80 -14.55
N PRO A 127 1.01 -5.13 -15.11
CA PRO A 127 2.39 -5.53 -14.88
C PRO A 127 2.76 -5.47 -13.40
N VAL A 128 3.55 -6.43 -12.95
CA VAL A 128 4.03 -6.52 -11.55
C VAL A 128 5.53 -6.72 -11.58
N ALA A 129 6.26 -5.95 -10.76
CA ALA A 129 7.71 -6.07 -10.67
C ALA A 129 8.09 -7.48 -10.22
N ARG A 130 9.04 -8.06 -10.94
CA ARG A 130 9.61 -9.38 -10.64
C ARG A 130 10.66 -9.24 -9.52
N MET A 131 10.80 -10.29 -8.71
CA MET A 131 11.77 -10.28 -7.61
C MET A 131 13.21 -10.15 -8.13
N GLU A 132 13.49 -10.70 -9.30
CA GLU A 132 14.75 -10.56 -10.02
C GLU A 132 15.03 -9.11 -10.38
N ALA A 133 14.02 -8.37 -10.86
CA ALA A 133 14.16 -6.95 -11.19
C ALA A 133 14.44 -6.11 -9.95
N ILE A 134 13.75 -6.39 -8.85
CA ILE A 134 13.98 -5.74 -7.55
C ILE A 134 15.43 -6.00 -7.08
N ARG A 135 15.89 -7.26 -7.12
CA ARG A 135 17.27 -7.61 -6.74
C ARG A 135 18.31 -6.91 -7.64
N ILE A 136 18.07 -6.84 -8.95
CA ILE A 136 18.92 -6.11 -9.89
C ILE A 136 18.93 -4.62 -9.59
N PHE A 137 17.79 -4.03 -9.23
CA PHE A 137 17.73 -2.63 -8.82
C PHE A 137 18.56 -2.39 -7.55
N LEU A 138 18.43 -3.22 -6.52
CA LEU A 138 19.26 -3.11 -5.31
C LEU A 138 20.75 -3.31 -5.60
N ALA A 139 21.09 -4.24 -6.49
CA ALA A 139 22.45 -4.43 -6.98
C ALA A 139 23.02 -3.16 -7.59
N TYR A 140 22.23 -2.55 -8.48
CA TYR A 140 22.61 -1.33 -9.16
C TYR A 140 22.75 -0.14 -8.19
N ALA A 141 21.84 -0.03 -7.22
CA ALA A 141 21.90 0.99 -6.17
C ALA A 141 23.16 0.86 -5.33
N SER A 142 23.51 -0.37 -4.92
CA SER A 142 24.75 -0.65 -4.20
C SER A 142 25.99 -0.33 -5.05
N HIS A 143 25.97 -0.67 -6.35
CA HIS A 143 27.08 -0.37 -7.26
C HIS A 143 27.28 1.14 -7.48
N LYS A 144 26.19 1.89 -7.55
CA LYS A 144 26.21 3.34 -7.77
C LYS A 144 26.23 4.17 -6.48
N GLY A 145 26.24 3.51 -5.32
CA GLY A 145 26.38 4.16 -4.02
C GLY A 145 25.21 5.07 -3.65
N PHE A 146 23.97 4.76 -4.04
CA PHE A 146 22.80 5.56 -3.67
C PHE A 146 21.81 4.81 -2.78
N THR A 147 21.14 5.58 -1.92
CA THR A 147 20.07 5.08 -1.04
C THR A 147 18.77 4.84 -1.81
N VAL A 148 18.16 3.69 -1.54
CA VAL A 148 16.82 3.34 -2.03
C VAL A 148 15.78 3.74 -0.99
N TYR A 149 14.82 4.51 -1.45
CA TYR A 149 13.66 4.96 -0.70
C TYR A 149 12.42 4.19 -1.13
N GLN A 150 11.41 4.21 -0.28
CA GLN A 150 10.11 3.62 -0.52
C GLN A 150 8.98 4.58 -0.16
N MET A 151 7.87 4.43 -0.87
CA MET A 151 6.59 5.06 -0.57
C MET A 151 5.43 4.19 -1.06
N ASP A 152 4.27 4.35 -0.43
CA ASP A 152 3.02 3.65 -0.73
C ASP A 152 1.98 4.69 -1.21
N VAL A 153 1.21 4.33 -2.24
CA VAL A 153 0.05 5.12 -2.68
C VAL A 153 -1.19 4.74 -1.89
N LYS A 154 -1.64 5.65 -1.01
CA LYS A 154 -2.77 5.41 -0.10
C LYS A 154 -4.08 5.04 -0.81
N THR A 155 -4.24 5.50 -2.05
CA THR A 155 -5.47 5.36 -2.83
C THR A 155 -5.23 4.93 -4.28
N ALA A 156 -4.28 4.01 -4.52
CA ALA A 156 -3.85 3.59 -5.86
C ALA A 156 -5.01 3.34 -6.85
N PHE A 157 -6.07 2.66 -6.43
CA PHE A 157 -7.19 2.32 -7.32
C PHE A 157 -8.17 3.49 -7.57
N LEU A 158 -8.21 4.51 -6.70
CA LEU A 158 -9.22 5.59 -6.73
C LEU A 158 -8.87 6.77 -7.66
N HIS A 159 -8.03 6.55 -8.67
CA HIS A 159 -7.59 7.63 -9.56
C HIS A 159 -8.20 7.57 -10.96
N ASP A 160 -8.53 6.37 -11.46
CA ASP A 160 -9.06 6.21 -12.82
C ASP A 160 -10.59 6.03 -12.84
N SER A 161 -11.21 6.65 -13.83
CA SER A 161 -12.64 6.51 -14.13
C SER A 161 -12.92 5.18 -14.80
N LEU A 162 -14.00 4.50 -14.40
CA LEU A 162 -14.36 3.23 -15.01
C LEU A 162 -14.92 3.44 -16.41
N LYS A 163 -14.35 2.77 -17.43
CA LYS A 163 -14.86 2.79 -18.82
C LYS A 163 -16.29 2.25 -18.96
N LYS A 164 -16.71 1.36 -18.07
CA LYS A 164 -18.05 0.76 -18.02
C LYS A 164 -18.65 0.99 -16.65
N ASP A 165 -19.95 1.23 -16.60
CA ASP A 165 -20.69 1.38 -15.35
C ASP A 165 -20.59 0.09 -14.52
N VAL A 166 -20.11 0.22 -13.29
CA VAL A 166 -20.08 -0.88 -12.33
C VAL A 166 -20.90 -0.49 -11.11
N TYR A 167 -21.74 -1.40 -10.66
CA TYR A 167 -22.61 -1.21 -9.50
C TYR A 167 -22.22 -2.17 -8.39
N ALA A 168 -22.32 -1.73 -7.15
CA ALA A 168 -22.14 -2.55 -5.97
C ALA A 168 -23.32 -2.46 -5.01
N CYS A 169 -23.61 -3.55 -4.31
CA CYS A 169 -24.55 -3.57 -3.21
C CYS A 169 -24.07 -2.67 -2.06
N GLN A 170 -25.00 -2.20 -1.25
CA GLN A 170 -24.68 -1.54 0.00
C GLN A 170 -23.93 -2.52 0.93
N PRO A 171 -22.88 -2.06 1.64
CA PRO A 171 -22.14 -2.94 2.53
C PRO A 171 -23.00 -3.38 3.71
N GLU A 172 -22.83 -4.64 4.11
CA GLU A 172 -23.49 -5.17 5.31
C GLU A 172 -23.15 -4.28 6.53
N GLY A 173 -24.18 -3.89 7.27
CA GLY A 173 -24.08 -2.98 8.42
C GLY A 173 -24.27 -1.49 8.10
N PHE A 174 -24.33 -1.10 6.81
CA PHE A 174 -24.53 0.29 6.36
C PHE A 174 -25.63 0.39 5.29
N ILE A 175 -26.71 -0.37 5.45
CA ILE A 175 -27.87 -0.33 4.55
C ILE A 175 -28.72 0.89 4.91
N ASP A 176 -29.00 1.74 3.93
CA ASP A 176 -29.93 2.85 4.03
C ASP A 176 -31.35 2.33 4.27
N VAL A 177 -31.94 2.75 5.39
CA VAL A 177 -33.29 2.33 5.82
C VAL A 177 -34.37 2.91 4.92
N ASN A 178 -34.17 4.12 4.37
CA ASN A 178 -35.10 4.78 3.47
C ASN A 178 -34.99 4.23 2.05
N HIS A 179 -33.80 3.73 1.69
CA HIS A 179 -33.49 3.23 0.35
C HIS A 179 -32.81 1.84 0.36
N PRO A 180 -33.47 0.80 0.90
CA PRO A 180 -32.83 -0.51 1.12
C PRO A 180 -32.47 -1.25 -0.17
N SER A 181 -33.12 -0.93 -1.29
CA SER A 181 -32.88 -1.52 -2.60
C SER A 181 -31.91 -0.72 -3.47
N HIS A 182 -31.41 0.43 -3.00
CA HIS A 182 -30.44 1.21 -3.76
C HIS A 182 -29.08 0.51 -3.82
N VAL A 183 -28.35 0.82 -4.88
CA VAL A 183 -27.00 0.31 -5.14
C VAL A 183 -26.06 1.49 -5.33
N TYR A 184 -24.78 1.27 -5.08
CA TYR A 184 -23.73 2.24 -5.35
C TYR A 184 -23.23 2.11 -6.78
N LYS A 185 -23.43 3.14 -7.60
CA LYS A 185 -22.73 3.28 -8.88
C LYS A 185 -21.30 3.73 -8.61
N ILE A 186 -20.34 2.91 -9.01
CA ILE A 186 -18.92 3.12 -8.76
C ILE A 186 -18.37 4.13 -9.77
N LYS A 187 -17.81 5.25 -9.29
CA LYS A 187 -17.21 6.29 -10.14
C LYS A 187 -15.78 5.97 -10.53
N LYS A 188 -15.01 5.43 -9.58
CA LYS A 188 -13.58 5.14 -9.72
C LYS A 188 -13.25 3.71 -9.32
N ALA A 189 -12.14 3.18 -9.80
CA ALA A 189 -11.82 1.77 -9.55
C ALA A 189 -11.64 1.49 -8.04
N LEU A 190 -12.49 0.63 -7.47
CA LEU A 190 -12.36 0.21 -6.08
C LEU A 190 -11.47 -1.03 -5.97
N CYS A 191 -10.88 -1.22 -4.79
CA CYS A 191 -10.11 -2.42 -4.48
C CYS A 191 -10.96 -3.68 -4.72
N GLY A 192 -10.38 -4.67 -5.40
CA GLY A 192 -11.02 -5.96 -5.70
C GLY A 192 -11.75 -6.02 -7.04
N LEU A 193 -11.90 -4.90 -7.76
CA LEU A 193 -12.26 -4.94 -9.18
C LEU A 193 -11.10 -5.52 -10.00
N LYS A 194 -11.41 -6.36 -11.00
CA LYS A 194 -10.40 -7.04 -11.82
C LYS A 194 -9.53 -6.05 -12.62
N GLN A 195 -10.11 -4.95 -13.08
CA GLN A 195 -9.43 -3.93 -13.88
C GLN A 195 -8.68 -2.88 -13.06
N ALA A 196 -8.89 -2.80 -11.75
CA ALA A 196 -8.36 -1.71 -10.92
C ALA A 196 -6.82 -1.63 -10.92
N PRO A 197 -6.07 -2.75 -10.79
CA PRO A 197 -4.61 -2.70 -10.84
C PRO A 197 -4.06 -2.20 -12.17
N ARG A 198 -4.72 -2.55 -13.28
CA ARG A 198 -4.28 -2.14 -14.61
C ARG A 198 -4.53 -0.66 -14.83
N ALA A 199 -5.72 -0.19 -14.47
CA ALA A 199 -6.10 1.22 -14.53
C ALA A 199 -5.13 2.11 -13.72
N TRP A 200 -4.80 1.68 -12.50
CA TRP A 200 -3.79 2.34 -11.67
C TRP A 200 -2.43 2.42 -12.36
N TYR A 201 -1.93 1.28 -12.85
CA TYR A 201 -0.63 1.22 -13.52
C TYR A 201 -0.60 2.11 -14.77
N ASP A 202 -1.66 2.11 -15.58
CA ASP A 202 -1.73 2.90 -16.82
C ASP A 202 -1.73 4.41 -16.53
N GLU A 203 -2.46 4.87 -15.51
CA GLU A 203 -2.46 6.28 -15.05
C GLU A 203 -1.07 6.69 -14.53
N LEU A 204 -0.47 5.88 -13.67
CA LEU A 204 0.87 6.13 -13.14
C LEU A 204 1.91 6.17 -14.27
N SER A 205 1.87 5.17 -15.15
CA SER A 205 2.79 5.05 -16.30
C SER A 205 2.67 6.28 -17.20
N THR A 206 1.45 6.70 -17.53
CA THR A 206 1.19 7.90 -18.34
C THR A 206 1.74 9.15 -17.67
N PHE A 207 1.47 9.33 -16.37
CA PHE A 207 1.96 10.47 -15.61
C PHE A 207 3.50 10.53 -15.58
N LEU A 208 4.17 9.39 -15.36
CA LEU A 208 5.63 9.34 -15.36
C LEU A 208 6.22 9.64 -16.75
N LEU A 209 5.65 9.07 -17.81
CA LEU A 209 6.09 9.33 -19.19
C LEU A 209 5.95 10.82 -19.56
N GLN A 210 4.83 11.46 -19.18
CA GLN A 210 4.62 12.90 -19.38
C GLN A 210 5.63 13.76 -18.62
N ASN A 211 6.16 13.26 -17.50
CA ASN A 211 7.18 13.92 -16.69
C ASN A 211 8.62 13.48 -17.06
N GLY A 212 8.83 12.99 -18.28
CA GLY A 212 10.16 12.74 -18.84
C GLY A 212 10.84 11.46 -18.36
N PHE A 213 10.09 10.52 -17.77
CA PHE A 213 10.61 9.18 -17.49
C PHE A 213 10.58 8.32 -18.75
N SER A 214 11.54 7.41 -18.83
CA SER A 214 11.58 6.33 -19.81
C SER A 214 11.15 5.02 -19.14
N LYS A 215 10.20 4.32 -19.77
CA LYS A 215 9.73 3.00 -19.33
C LYS A 215 10.67 1.90 -19.81
N GLY A 216 10.95 0.93 -18.95
CA GLY A 216 11.77 -0.23 -19.25
C GLY A 216 11.16 -1.12 -20.35
N ILE A 217 12.02 -1.63 -21.24
CA ILE A 217 11.60 -2.49 -22.35
C ILE A 217 11.35 -3.92 -21.88
N ILE A 218 12.24 -4.45 -21.03
CA ILE A 218 12.16 -5.83 -20.51
C ILE A 218 11.24 -5.91 -19.30
N ASP A 219 11.34 -4.94 -18.40
CA ASP A 219 10.45 -4.78 -17.26
C ASP A 219 9.67 -3.47 -17.40
N PRO A 220 8.37 -3.51 -17.74
CA PRO A 220 7.57 -2.30 -17.88
C PRO A 220 7.27 -1.62 -16.53
N THR A 221 7.55 -2.26 -15.39
CA THR A 221 7.39 -1.65 -14.07
C THR A 221 8.60 -0.85 -13.60
N LEU A 222 9.69 -0.89 -14.38
CA LEU A 222 10.89 -0.09 -14.18
C LEU A 222 10.78 1.22 -14.99
N PHE A 223 11.01 2.34 -14.34
CA PHE A 223 11.10 3.66 -14.94
C PHE A 223 12.43 4.29 -14.59
N THR A 224 13.01 5.02 -15.55
CA THR A 224 14.28 5.73 -15.35
C THR A 224 14.18 7.14 -15.88
N ARG A 225 14.87 8.07 -15.25
CA ARG A 225 15.06 9.43 -15.76
C ARG A 225 16.51 9.83 -15.58
N ARG A 226 17.14 10.27 -16.66
CA ARG A 226 18.55 10.70 -16.67
C ARG A 226 18.65 12.21 -16.60
N PHE A 227 19.65 12.70 -15.89
CA PHE A 227 19.97 14.11 -15.71
C PHE A 227 21.48 14.27 -15.86
N ASP A 228 21.97 14.57 -17.06
CA ASP A 228 23.41 14.62 -17.36
C ASP A 228 24.13 13.34 -16.87
N ASP A 229 24.94 13.45 -15.81
CA ASP A 229 25.69 12.35 -15.18
C ASP A 229 24.88 11.55 -14.14
N ASP A 230 23.71 12.05 -13.75
CA ASP A 230 22.84 11.48 -12.73
C ASP A 230 21.69 10.64 -13.32
N ILE A 231 21.23 9.68 -12.53
CA ILE A 231 20.08 8.85 -12.87
C ILE A 231 19.17 8.63 -11.67
N LEU A 232 17.88 8.81 -11.90
CA LEU A 232 16.80 8.38 -11.01
C LEU A 232 16.21 7.08 -11.55
N VAL A 233 16.14 6.08 -10.68
CA VAL A 233 15.56 4.76 -10.96
C VAL A 233 14.34 4.57 -10.07
N VAL A 234 13.24 4.11 -10.66
CA VAL A 234 11.94 3.91 -9.98
C VAL A 234 11.41 2.54 -10.38
N GLN A 235 11.08 1.70 -9.40
CA GLN A 235 10.42 0.41 -9.62
C GLN A 235 9.06 0.42 -8.93
N VAL A 236 8.02 0.04 -9.67
CA VAL A 236 6.63 0.01 -9.19
C VAL A 236 6.22 -1.44 -8.89
N TYR A 237 5.71 -1.70 -7.70
CA TYR A 237 5.07 -2.95 -7.33
C TYR A 237 3.67 -2.68 -6.78
N VAL A 238 2.66 -2.75 -7.65
CA VAL A 238 1.26 -2.49 -7.27
C VAL A 238 1.12 -1.12 -6.59
N ASP A 239 0.90 -1.06 -5.28
CA ASP A 239 0.71 0.17 -4.51
C ASP A 239 2.05 0.70 -3.94
N ASP A 240 3.09 -0.13 -3.88
CA ASP A 240 4.41 0.19 -3.33
C ASP A 240 5.37 0.64 -4.45
N ILE A 241 6.09 1.73 -4.22
CA ILE A 241 7.07 2.29 -5.14
C ILE A 241 8.41 2.42 -4.43
N ILE A 242 9.44 1.78 -4.98
CA ILE A 242 10.81 1.96 -4.55
C ILE A 242 11.58 2.78 -5.58
N PHE A 243 12.45 3.65 -5.11
CA PHE A 243 13.18 4.57 -5.99
C PHE A 243 14.47 5.04 -5.36
N GLY A 244 15.42 5.44 -6.18
CA GLY A 244 16.71 5.95 -5.73
C GLY A 244 17.43 6.66 -6.86
N SER A 245 18.36 7.54 -6.49
CA SER A 245 19.08 8.36 -7.45
C SER A 245 20.52 8.56 -7.03
N THR A 246 21.43 8.57 -7.98
CA THR A 246 22.86 8.91 -7.77
C THR A 246 23.03 10.28 -7.12
N ASN A 247 22.10 11.20 -7.38
CA ASN A 247 21.99 12.47 -6.66
C ASN A 247 20.69 12.50 -5.84
N PRO A 248 20.79 12.58 -4.49
CA PRO A 248 19.63 12.54 -3.59
C PRO A 248 18.58 13.61 -3.89
N ARG A 249 18.96 14.74 -4.49
CA ARG A 249 18.03 15.80 -4.90
C ARG A 249 16.92 15.27 -5.80
N TYR A 250 17.22 14.36 -6.73
CA TYR A 250 16.20 13.83 -7.64
C TYR A 250 15.25 12.85 -6.97
N ALA A 251 15.66 12.19 -5.89
CA ALA A 251 14.75 11.38 -5.08
C ALA A 251 13.70 12.27 -4.38
N THR A 252 14.13 13.40 -3.81
CA THR A 252 13.20 14.39 -3.22
C THR A 252 12.28 15.01 -4.27
N LEU A 253 12.82 15.43 -5.41
CA LEU A 253 12.01 16.00 -6.51
C LEU A 253 10.99 14.98 -7.05
N PHE A 254 11.35 13.70 -7.10
CA PHE A 254 10.43 12.64 -7.48
C PHE A 254 9.31 12.45 -6.45
N PHE A 255 9.64 12.48 -5.16
CA PHE A 255 8.64 12.42 -4.10
C PHE A 255 7.64 13.58 -4.20
N ASP A 256 8.12 14.80 -4.40
CA ASP A 256 7.27 15.99 -4.55
C ASP A 256 6.41 15.92 -5.82
N LEU A 257 6.98 15.44 -6.94
CA LEU A 257 6.25 15.20 -8.17
C LEU A 257 5.11 14.21 -7.95
N MET A 258 5.37 13.09 -7.29
CA MET A 258 4.36 12.07 -7.01
C MET A 258 3.27 12.60 -6.07
N LYS A 259 3.66 13.35 -5.03
CA LYS A 259 2.73 13.98 -4.08
C LYS A 259 1.84 15.06 -4.74
N SER A 260 2.31 15.70 -5.81
CA SER A 260 1.52 16.69 -6.55
C SER A 260 0.29 16.10 -7.23
N ARG A 261 0.34 14.80 -7.57
CA ARG A 261 -0.73 14.10 -8.30
C ARG A 261 -1.47 13.07 -7.45
N PHE A 262 -0.76 12.38 -6.56
CA PHE A 262 -1.26 11.22 -5.84
C PHE A 262 -1.18 11.41 -4.32
N LYS A 263 -2.08 10.76 -3.57
CA LYS A 263 -2.03 10.72 -2.11
C LYS A 263 -0.96 9.71 -1.66
N MET A 264 0.22 10.20 -1.37
CA MET A 264 1.38 9.37 -1.01
C MET A 264 1.53 9.19 0.50
N SER A 265 2.16 8.08 0.92
CA SER A 265 2.76 7.95 2.24
C SER A 265 3.98 8.86 2.39
N MET A 266 4.50 8.97 3.61
CA MET A 266 5.82 9.57 3.82
C MET A 266 6.90 8.76 3.07
N MET A 267 7.82 9.46 2.42
CA MET A 267 9.05 8.87 1.88
C MET A 267 9.93 8.41 3.03
N ARG A 268 10.41 7.16 2.95
CA ARG A 268 11.28 6.56 3.97
C ARG A 268 12.39 5.80 3.30
N GLU A 269 13.52 5.67 3.98
CA GLU A 269 14.54 4.70 3.58
C GLU A 269 13.91 3.30 3.56
N MET A 270 14.24 2.53 2.53
CA MET A 270 13.70 1.19 2.38
C MET A 270 14.40 0.22 3.33
N THR A 271 13.68 -0.22 4.36
CA THR A 271 14.15 -1.21 5.35
C THR A 271 13.43 -2.56 5.22
N PHE A 272 12.29 -2.59 4.54
CA PHE A 272 11.53 -3.80 4.30
C PHE A 272 10.74 -3.70 3.00
N PHE A 273 10.85 -4.69 2.12
CA PHE A 273 10.09 -4.73 0.86
C PHE A 273 9.76 -6.16 0.45
N LEU A 274 8.47 -6.49 0.32
CA LEU A 274 7.97 -7.81 -0.12
C LEU A 274 8.56 -9.01 0.63
N GLY A 275 8.73 -8.90 1.95
CA GLY A 275 9.32 -9.96 2.77
C GLY A 275 10.84 -9.94 2.83
N LEU A 276 11.50 -9.03 2.11
CA LEU A 276 12.93 -8.76 2.26
C LEU A 276 13.14 -7.73 3.37
N GLN A 277 13.97 -8.06 4.35
CA GLN A 277 14.56 -7.10 5.28
C GLN A 277 15.82 -6.53 4.61
N VAL A 278 15.93 -5.20 4.57
CA VAL A 278 16.98 -4.49 3.84
C VAL A 278 17.74 -3.57 4.80
N ASN A 279 19.06 -3.72 4.84
CA ASN A 279 19.96 -2.80 5.56
C ASN A 279 20.88 -2.15 4.53
N GLN A 280 20.82 -0.83 4.42
CA GLN A 280 21.62 -0.06 3.47
C GLN A 280 22.73 0.65 4.23
N SER A 281 23.95 0.61 3.70
CA SER A 281 25.11 1.31 4.25
C SER A 281 25.96 1.88 3.12
N PRO A 282 26.91 2.79 3.42
CA PRO A 282 27.88 3.24 2.42
C PRO A 282 28.71 2.09 1.82
N SER A 283 28.85 0.98 2.55
CA SER A 283 29.56 -0.22 2.09
C SER A 283 28.71 -1.16 1.23
N GLY A 284 27.39 -1.00 1.16
CA GLY A 284 26.54 -1.82 0.30
C GLY A 284 25.13 -2.04 0.84
N ILE A 285 24.40 -2.99 0.24
CA ILE A 285 23.02 -3.30 0.61
C ILE A 285 22.92 -4.78 1.00
N PHE A 286 22.50 -5.02 2.24
CA PHE A 286 22.26 -6.36 2.78
C PHE A 286 20.78 -6.69 2.74
N ILE A 287 20.42 -7.87 2.19
CA ILE A 287 19.04 -8.37 2.16
C ILE A 287 18.91 -9.74 2.84
N ASN A 288 17.86 -9.93 3.63
CA ASN A 288 17.57 -11.22 4.26
C ASN A 288 16.06 -11.45 4.40
N GLN A 289 15.66 -12.71 4.62
CA GLN A 289 14.26 -13.09 4.83
C GLN A 289 14.05 -13.82 6.17
N SER A 290 14.88 -13.52 7.17
CA SER A 290 14.89 -14.23 8.45
C SER A 290 13.52 -14.22 9.13
N ASN A 291 12.83 -13.08 9.13
CA ASN A 291 11.49 -12.98 9.70
C ASN A 291 10.47 -13.89 8.99
N TYR A 292 10.49 -13.89 7.65
CA TYR A 292 9.58 -14.73 6.86
C TYR A 292 9.81 -16.22 7.13
N VAL A 293 11.08 -16.64 7.19
CA VAL A 293 11.42 -18.04 7.50
C VAL A 293 10.97 -18.38 8.92
N ASN A 294 11.23 -17.52 9.90
CA ASN A 294 10.81 -17.73 11.28
C ASN A 294 9.29 -17.84 11.41
N GLU A 295 8.52 -17.06 10.64
CA GLU A 295 7.07 -17.18 10.58
C GLU A 295 6.62 -18.54 10.01
N ILE A 296 7.29 -19.04 8.97
CA ILE A 296 7.03 -20.38 8.43
C ILE A 296 7.35 -21.45 9.48
N LEU A 297 8.53 -21.41 10.09
CA LEU A 297 8.95 -22.37 11.12
C LEU A 297 7.94 -22.43 12.26
N LYS A 298 7.53 -21.26 12.78
CA LYS A 298 6.49 -21.17 13.82
C LYS A 298 5.16 -21.75 13.35
N LYS A 299 4.73 -21.45 12.12
CA LYS A 299 3.46 -21.93 11.57
C LYS A 299 3.39 -23.46 11.49
N TYR A 300 4.51 -24.12 11.25
CA TYR A 300 4.59 -25.58 11.14
C TYR A 300 5.13 -26.26 12.40
N GLY A 301 5.34 -25.52 13.50
CA GLY A 301 5.82 -26.09 14.77
C GLY A 301 7.28 -26.54 14.75
N LEU A 302 8.09 -25.98 13.84
CA LEU A 302 9.51 -26.30 13.64
C LEU A 302 10.45 -25.27 14.30
N ASN A 303 9.95 -24.49 15.25
CA ASN A 303 10.69 -23.42 15.92
C ASN A 303 11.80 -23.94 16.87
N THR A 304 11.83 -25.25 17.15
CA THR A 304 12.86 -25.92 17.96
C THR A 304 13.80 -26.77 17.13
N CYS A 305 13.65 -26.78 15.80
CA CYS A 305 14.56 -27.51 14.91
C CYS A 305 15.91 -26.81 14.84
N ASP A 306 16.99 -27.59 14.76
CA ASP A 306 18.32 -27.06 14.55
C ASP A 306 18.37 -26.30 13.23
N THR A 307 18.82 -25.05 13.29
CA THR A 307 19.04 -24.23 12.11
C THR A 307 20.46 -24.43 11.63
N ILE A 308 20.64 -24.87 10.40
CA ILE A 308 21.95 -24.84 9.74
C ILE A 308 22.04 -23.51 9.00
N VAL A 309 23.13 -22.78 9.22
CA VAL A 309 23.41 -21.58 8.44
C VAL A 309 23.67 -22.01 7.00
N THR A 310 22.72 -21.72 6.10
CA THR A 310 22.90 -21.95 4.66
C THR A 310 24.00 -21.04 4.11
N MET A 311 24.75 -21.58 3.15
CA MET A 311 25.85 -20.92 2.45
C MET A 311 25.48 -19.49 2.00
N GLU A 312 26.42 -18.59 2.28
CA GLU A 312 26.45 -17.22 1.80
C GLU A 312 26.57 -17.23 0.26
N ILE A 313 25.48 -16.99 -0.45
CA ILE A 313 25.54 -16.80 -1.90
C ILE A 313 26.11 -15.39 -2.15
N LEU A 314 27.43 -15.33 -2.29
CA LEU A 314 28.14 -14.15 -2.79
C LEU A 314 27.80 -14.02 -4.28
N LEU A 315 27.08 -12.97 -4.67
CA LEU A 315 27.11 -12.51 -6.06
C LEU A 315 28.43 -11.77 -6.25
N GLU A 316 29.53 -12.51 -6.41
CA GLU A 316 30.74 -11.92 -6.99
C GLU A 316 30.42 -11.51 -8.42
N PRO A 317 30.76 -10.28 -8.86
CA PRO A 317 30.82 -9.99 -10.28
C PRO A 317 31.91 -10.89 -10.87
N THR A 318 31.52 -12.09 -11.28
CA THR A 318 32.43 -13.07 -11.85
C THR A 318 32.95 -12.48 -13.14
N SER A 319 34.24 -12.18 -13.11
CA SER A 319 34.96 -11.53 -14.18
C SER A 319 34.77 -12.26 -15.50
N SER A 320 34.07 -11.64 -16.45
CA SER A 320 34.44 -11.69 -17.88
C SER A 320 33.51 -10.80 -18.72
N LYS A 321 33.52 -9.49 -18.44
CA LYS A 321 33.41 -8.34 -19.38
C LYS A 321 32.79 -7.12 -18.69
N LEU A 322 33.62 -6.44 -17.90
CA LEU A 322 33.56 -5.00 -17.61
C LEU A 322 34.85 -4.68 -16.84
N LEU A 323 35.97 -4.59 -17.57
CA LEU A 323 37.23 -4.07 -17.04
C LEU A 323 37.64 -2.90 -17.92
N VAL A 324 37.80 -1.71 -17.34
CA VAL A 324 39.08 -0.97 -17.29
C VAL A 324 38.99 0.03 -16.12
N GLY A 325 39.89 -0.09 -15.14
CA GLY A 325 40.29 1.01 -14.25
C GLY A 325 40.19 0.79 -12.73
N ASP A 326 41.28 0.29 -12.15
CA ASP A 326 41.77 0.36 -10.76
C ASP A 326 40.81 0.27 -9.55
N VAL A 327 40.84 -0.94 -8.97
CA VAL A 327 40.82 -1.35 -7.55
C VAL A 327 40.40 -0.30 -6.51
N GLY A 328 39.23 -0.54 -5.90
CA GLY A 328 38.82 0.05 -4.62
C GLY A 328 37.36 -0.26 -4.29
N ASP A 329 37.16 -1.17 -3.33
CA ASP A 329 35.95 -1.48 -2.57
C ASP A 329 34.78 -2.21 -3.28
N SER A 330 34.58 -3.45 -2.81
CA SER A 330 33.60 -4.46 -3.26
C SER A 330 32.14 -4.03 -3.10
N ILE A 331 31.30 -4.42 -4.06
CA ILE A 331 29.84 -4.25 -4.04
C ILE A 331 29.24 -5.48 -3.34
N TRP A 332 28.58 -5.29 -2.20
CA TRP A 332 27.98 -6.39 -1.43
C TRP A 332 26.47 -6.44 -1.63
N ILE A 333 25.95 -7.56 -2.13
CA ILE A 333 24.53 -7.94 -2.03
C ILE A 333 24.49 -9.25 -1.26
N LYS A 334 24.20 -9.18 0.03
CA LYS A 334 24.02 -10.38 0.86
C LYS A 334 22.59 -10.87 0.70
N LEU A 335 22.41 -12.13 0.33
CA LEU A 335 21.10 -12.78 0.18
C LEU A 335 21.05 -13.96 1.14
N VAL A 336 20.35 -13.82 2.27
CA VAL A 336 20.19 -14.90 3.25
C VAL A 336 18.86 -15.62 3.01
N THR A 337 18.94 -16.86 2.53
CA THR A 337 17.84 -17.84 2.53
C THR A 337 18.19 -18.95 3.53
N LEU A 338 17.29 -19.26 4.46
CA LEU A 338 17.45 -20.41 5.38
C LEU A 338 16.99 -21.69 4.67
N ASP A 339 17.82 -22.73 4.71
CA ASP A 339 17.41 -24.11 4.47
C ASP A 339 17.14 -24.80 5.81
N ILE A 340 16.06 -25.57 5.85
CA ILE A 340 15.66 -26.38 7.01
C ILE A 340 16.26 -27.77 6.79
N ASN A 341 17.18 -28.18 7.65
CA ASN A 341 17.69 -29.55 7.63
C ASN A 341 16.64 -30.48 8.24
N LEU A 342 15.83 -31.12 7.40
CA LEU A 342 14.99 -32.22 7.81
C LEU A 342 15.89 -33.45 7.95
N GLY A 343 16.50 -33.61 9.13
CA GLY A 343 17.30 -34.79 9.45
C GLY A 343 16.52 -36.07 9.13
N HIS A 344 17.18 -37.01 8.46
CA HIS A 344 16.69 -38.37 8.35
C HIS A 344 16.78 -39.03 9.73
N GLU A 345 15.63 -39.29 10.36
CA GLU A 345 15.44 -40.39 11.31
C GLU A 345 14.43 -41.40 10.77
#